data_AF-A0A948B6X0-F1
#
_entry.id   AF-A0A948B6X0-F1
#
_cell.length_a   1.000
_cell.length_b   1.000
_cell.length_c   1.000
_cell.angle_alpha   90.00
_cell.angle_beta   90.00
_cell.angle_gamma   90.00
#
_symmetry.space_group_name_H-M   'P 1'
#
loop_
_entity.id
_entity.type
_entity.pdbx_description
1 polymer ?
#
loop_
_entity_poly.entity_id
_entity_poly.type
_entity_poly.pdbx_seq_one_letter_code
_entity_poly.pdbx_strand_id
1 'polypeptide(L)'
;MIFLYLLLAHLIADFMLQPAALIRWKRQSWLGTAFHIGVHFAVCLVLLLPYMPNMTVLAAILLISAAHFLIDLAKLFFEERTDRFLLPFLVDQAAHIGTLALGAFLLIDATLNIRPVSIVMSFFTWLYTDFTFVVGACLLLLITYFYELIIFQLSRKKNTVFKPNFWAMAQRIIVWGVLFGLYLMLGVYNIVAFG
;
A
#
# COMPACT_ATOMS: atom_id res chain seq x y z
N MET A 1 -6.06 9.61 8.94
CA MET A 1 -6.07 9.39 7.47
C MET A 1 -4.69 9.17 6.89
N ILE A 2 -3.69 10.01 7.19
CA ILE A 2 -2.34 9.91 6.59
C ILE A 2 -1.75 8.49 6.65
N PHE A 3 -1.76 7.82 7.81
CA PHE A 3 -1.27 6.44 7.90
C PHE A 3 -1.96 5.50 6.91
N LEU A 4 -3.28 5.62 6.71
CA LEU A 4 -4.01 4.79 5.75
C LEU A 4 -3.64 5.14 4.30
N TYR A 5 -3.40 6.41 3.97
CA TYR A 5 -2.89 6.78 2.64
C TYR A 5 -1.49 6.23 2.39
N LEU A 6 -0.61 6.30 3.39
CA LEU A 6 0.72 5.72 3.33
C LEU A 6 0.66 4.19 3.20
N LEU A 7 -0.22 3.53 3.97
CA LEU A 7 -0.45 2.09 3.88
C LEU A 7 -1.01 1.72 2.50
N LEU A 8 -2.01 2.45 2.00
CA LEU A 8 -2.57 2.21 0.67
C LEU A 8 -1.52 2.41 -0.42
N ALA A 9 -0.67 3.43 -0.31
CA ALA A 9 0.44 3.66 -1.24
C ALA A 9 1.40 2.47 -1.28
N HIS A 10 1.79 1.98 -0.10
CA HIS A 10 2.63 0.80 0.05
C HIS A 10 2.00 -0.45 -0.56
N LEU A 11 0.73 -0.73 -0.24
CA LEU A 11 0.00 -1.88 -0.78
C LEU A 11 -0.09 -1.83 -2.31
N ILE A 12 -0.38 -0.65 -2.88
CA ILE A 12 -0.45 -0.45 -4.33
C ILE A 12 0.94 -0.66 -4.95
N ALA A 13 1.97 0.01 -4.43
CA ALA A 13 3.30 -0.03 -5.00
C ALA A 13 3.92 -1.43 -4.93
N ASP A 14 3.95 -2.05 -3.75
CA ASP A 14 4.66 -3.31 -3.51
C ASP A 14 3.92 -4.53 -4.02
N PHE A 15 2.58 -4.49 -4.09
CA PHE A 15 1.81 -5.68 -4.45
C PHE A 15 1.14 -5.59 -5.81
N MET A 16 0.58 -4.43 -6.16
CA MET A 16 -0.15 -4.26 -7.42
C MET A 16 0.78 -3.83 -8.56
N LEU A 17 1.69 -2.88 -8.29
CA LEU A 17 2.57 -2.27 -9.28
C LEU A 17 4.00 -2.84 -9.31
N GLN A 18 4.24 -3.96 -8.64
CA GLN A 18 5.52 -4.66 -8.64
C GLN A 18 5.45 -6.01 -9.41
N PRO A 19 5.37 -5.98 -10.76
CA PRO A 19 5.27 -7.20 -11.56
C PRO A 19 6.54 -8.06 -11.46
N ALA A 20 6.42 -9.35 -11.79
CA ALA A 20 7.54 -10.29 -11.73
C ALA A 20 8.79 -9.85 -12.54
N ALA A 21 8.60 -9.07 -13.62
CA ALA A 21 9.71 -8.48 -14.37
C ALA A 21 10.50 -7.45 -13.55
N LEU A 22 9.81 -6.60 -12.79
CA LEU A 22 10.46 -5.62 -11.90
C LEU A 22 11.19 -6.31 -10.76
N ILE A 23 10.61 -7.38 -10.19
CA ILE A 23 11.27 -8.20 -9.16
C ILE A 23 12.57 -8.82 -9.72
N ARG A 24 12.56 -9.34 -10.96
CA ARG A 24 13.77 -9.84 -11.61
C ARG A 24 14.81 -8.74 -11.82
N TRP A 25 14.38 -7.56 -12.23
CA TRP A 25 15.29 -6.42 -12.43
C TRP A 25 15.93 -5.96 -11.11
N LYS A 26 15.15 -5.88 -10.01
CA LYS A 26 15.66 -5.60 -8.66
C LYS A 26 16.79 -6.54 -8.22
N ARG A 27 16.70 -7.83 -8.59
CA ARG A 27 17.75 -8.84 -8.31
C ARG A 27 18.99 -8.68 -9.18
N GLN A 28 18.87 -8.06 -10.35
CA GLN A 28 19.98 -7.89 -11.30
C GLN A 28 20.71 -6.55 -11.12
N SER A 29 20.01 -5.51 -10.66
CA SER A 29 20.56 -4.17 -10.52
C SER A 29 19.77 -3.34 -9.51
N TRP A 30 20.49 -2.49 -8.77
CA TRP A 30 19.91 -1.47 -7.89
C TRP A 30 18.99 -0.49 -8.64
N LEU A 31 19.16 -0.34 -9.96
CA LEU A 31 18.30 0.49 -10.81
C LEU A 31 16.86 -0.02 -10.84
N GLY A 32 16.64 -1.34 -10.77
CA GLY A 32 15.30 -1.90 -10.66
C GLY A 32 14.63 -1.51 -9.34
N THR A 33 15.42 -1.45 -8.26
CA THR A 33 14.91 -0.97 -6.96
C THR A 33 14.64 0.53 -7.02
N ALA A 34 15.53 1.33 -7.59
CA ALA A 34 15.32 2.77 -7.78
C ALA A 34 14.04 3.07 -8.59
N PHE A 35 13.76 2.31 -9.65
CA PHE A 35 12.52 2.43 -10.41
C PHE A 35 11.28 2.13 -9.55
N HIS A 36 11.32 1.04 -8.76
CA HIS A 36 10.25 0.68 -7.84
C HIS A 36 9.95 1.80 -6.84
N ILE A 37 10.97 2.46 -6.30
CA ILE A 37 10.78 3.59 -5.38
C ILE A 37 10.21 4.81 -6.09
N GLY A 38 10.57 5.04 -7.35
CA GLY A 38 9.92 6.06 -8.17
C GLY A 38 8.41 5.83 -8.27
N VAL A 39 7.98 4.57 -8.44
CA VAL A 39 6.56 4.19 -8.40
C VAL A 39 5.96 4.44 -7.01
N HIS A 40 6.60 3.95 -5.95
CA HIS A 40 6.13 4.18 -4.57
C HIS A 40 5.97 5.68 -4.26
N PHE A 41 6.99 6.49 -4.57
CA PHE A 41 7.00 7.94 -4.41
C PHE A 41 5.84 8.60 -5.17
N ALA A 42 5.62 8.23 -6.44
CA ALA A 42 4.53 8.76 -7.24
C ALA A 42 3.15 8.43 -6.65
N VAL A 43 2.95 7.19 -6.17
CA VAL A 43 1.69 6.80 -5.53
C VAL A 43 1.47 7.56 -4.21
N CYS A 44 2.52 7.74 -3.40
CA CYS A 44 2.45 8.59 -2.20
C CYS A 44 2.06 10.03 -2.54
N LEU A 45 2.63 10.62 -3.59
CA LEU A 45 2.25 11.98 -4.03
C LEU A 45 0.77 12.08 -4.42
N VAL A 46 0.25 11.09 -5.14
CA VAL A 46 -1.17 11.07 -5.56
C VAL A 46 -2.09 10.97 -4.35
N LEU A 47 -1.79 10.09 -3.39
CA LEU A 47 -2.64 9.88 -2.21
C LEU A 47 -2.52 11.00 -1.17
N LEU A 48 -1.39 11.71 -1.12
CA LEU A 48 -1.18 12.85 -0.22
C LEU A 48 -1.36 14.22 -0.90
N LEU A 49 -1.89 14.25 -2.11
CA LEU A 49 -2.13 15.49 -2.87
C LEU A 49 -2.93 16.56 -2.10
N PRO A 50 -3.97 16.24 -1.29
CA PRO A 50 -4.70 17.24 -0.51
C PRO A 50 -3.88 17.99 0.53
N TYR A 51 -2.70 17.45 0.88
CA TYR A 51 -1.78 18.04 1.84
C TYR A 51 -0.66 18.85 1.15
N MET A 52 -0.64 18.92 -0.18
CA MET A 52 0.35 19.71 -0.94
C MET A 52 -0.06 21.19 -1.04
N PRO A 53 0.89 22.14 -1.18
CA PRO A 53 2.34 21.97 -1.29
C PRO A 53 3.08 22.05 0.07
N ASN A 54 2.59 21.38 1.11
CA ASN A 54 3.27 21.39 2.41
C ASN A 54 4.66 20.70 2.32
N MET A 55 5.73 21.48 2.53
CA MET A 55 7.11 20.99 2.44
C MET A 55 7.44 19.89 3.45
N THR A 56 6.80 19.89 4.63
CA THR A 56 6.94 18.81 5.62
C THR A 56 6.40 17.50 5.07
N VAL A 57 5.29 17.54 4.34
CA VAL A 57 4.70 16.35 3.70
C VAL A 57 5.61 15.84 2.60
N LEU A 58 6.14 16.72 1.75
CA LEU A 58 7.10 16.33 0.71
C LEU A 58 8.37 15.72 1.31
N ALA A 59 8.93 16.33 2.36
CA ALA A 59 10.09 15.80 3.07
C ALA A 59 9.81 14.42 3.68
N ALA A 60 8.63 14.21 4.28
CA ALA A 60 8.24 12.91 4.80
C ALA A 60 8.11 11.86 3.69
N ILE A 61 7.50 12.19 2.54
CA ILE A 61 7.40 11.27 1.39
C ILE A 61 8.81 10.86 0.91
N LEU A 62 9.75 11.82 0.84
CA LEU A 62 11.14 11.54 0.47
C LEU A 62 11.82 10.61 1.49
N LEU A 63 11.67 10.89 2.79
CA LEU A 63 12.24 10.06 3.86
C LEU A 63 11.65 8.64 3.87
N ILE A 64 10.33 8.50 3.70
CA ILE A 64 9.67 7.19 3.61
C ILE A 64 10.16 6.43 2.38
N SER A 65 10.28 7.10 1.24
CA SER A 65 10.76 6.49 -0.01
C SER A 65 12.23 6.06 0.09
N ALA A 66 13.07 6.86 0.78
CA ALA A 66 14.45 6.49 1.06
C ALA A 66 14.53 5.31 2.04
N ALA A 67 13.70 5.28 3.09
CA ALA A 67 13.65 4.15 4.01
C ALA A 67 13.17 2.87 3.29
N HIS A 68 12.15 2.98 2.43
CA HIS A 68 11.65 1.90 1.59
C HIS A 68 12.78 1.32 0.72
N PHE A 69 13.58 2.16 0.05
CA PHE A 69 14.76 1.73 -0.70
C PHE A 69 15.73 0.89 0.12
N LEU A 70 16.09 1.37 1.31
CA LEU A 70 17.06 0.71 2.16
C LEU A 70 16.53 -0.64 2.65
N ILE A 71 15.24 -0.72 3.00
CA ILE A 71 14.58 -1.96 3.39
C ILE A 71 14.59 -2.95 2.21
N ASP A 72 14.23 -2.51 1.01
CA ASP A 72 14.22 -3.33 -0.20
C ASP A 72 15.61 -3.88 -0.55
N LEU A 73 16.67 -3.06 -0.42
CA LEU A 73 18.05 -3.51 -0.62
C LEU A 73 18.48 -4.52 0.44
N ALA A 74 18.15 -4.25 1.72
CA ALA A 74 18.45 -5.16 2.81
C ALA A 74 17.75 -6.51 2.61
N LYS A 75 16.48 -6.51 2.20
CA LYS A 75 15.71 -7.70 1.88
C LYS A 75 16.39 -8.56 0.81
N LEU A 76 16.84 -7.95 -0.30
CA LEU A 76 17.55 -8.68 -1.36
C LEU A 76 18.81 -9.38 -0.82
N PHE A 77 19.59 -8.67 0.00
CA PHE A 77 20.79 -9.21 0.62
C PHE A 77 20.50 -10.38 1.59
N PHE A 78 19.42 -10.30 2.37
CA PHE A 78 19.02 -11.37 3.29
C PHE A 78 18.42 -12.57 2.57
N GLU A 79 17.58 -12.36 1.54
CA GLU A 79 16.95 -13.45 0.78
C GLU A 79 17.97 -14.36 0.08
N GLU A 80 19.15 -13.85 -0.28
CA GLU A 80 20.23 -14.66 -0.87
C GLU A 80 20.89 -15.63 0.13
N ARG A 81 20.75 -15.37 1.43
CA ARG A 81 21.47 -16.06 2.51
C ARG A 81 20.59 -17.02 3.32
N THR A 82 19.33 -17.18 2.96
CA THR A 82 18.39 -18.01 3.71
C THR A 82 17.49 -18.82 2.78
N ASP A 83 17.17 -20.04 3.19
CA ASP A 83 16.15 -20.86 2.52
C ASP A 83 14.77 -20.73 3.19
N ARG A 84 14.62 -19.80 4.16
CA ARG A 84 13.32 -19.43 4.74
C ARG A 84 12.69 -18.31 3.91
N PHE A 85 11.44 -18.47 3.50
CA PHE A 85 10.77 -17.48 2.65
C PHE A 85 9.77 -16.59 3.40
N LEU A 86 8.95 -17.19 4.27
CA LEU A 86 7.89 -16.44 4.97
C LEU A 86 8.45 -15.47 6.02
N LEU A 87 9.38 -15.89 6.86
CA LEU A 87 9.87 -15.04 7.96
C LEU A 87 10.57 -13.76 7.44
N PRO A 88 11.52 -13.83 6.48
CA PRO A 88 12.09 -12.60 5.91
C PRO A 88 11.05 -11.69 5.25
N PHE A 89 10.05 -12.28 4.57
CA PHE A 89 8.93 -11.52 4.02
C PHE A 89 8.12 -10.80 5.11
N LEU A 90 7.78 -11.46 6.22
CA LEU A 90 7.04 -10.81 7.31
C LEU A 90 7.85 -9.72 8.02
N VAL A 91 9.15 -9.94 8.20
CA VAL A 91 10.07 -8.92 8.77
C VAL A 91 10.15 -7.70 7.84
N ASP A 92 10.26 -7.94 6.53
CA ASP A 92 10.23 -6.90 5.51
C ASP A 92 8.93 -6.08 5.56
N GLN A 93 7.76 -6.73 5.62
CA GLN A 93 6.49 -6.03 5.76
C GLN A 93 6.38 -5.25 7.08
N ALA A 94 6.89 -5.81 8.19
CA ALA A 94 6.89 -5.14 9.49
C ALA A 94 7.78 -3.89 9.48
N ALA A 95 8.96 -3.96 8.83
CA ALA A 95 9.85 -2.82 8.67
C ALA A 95 9.16 -1.70 7.88
N HIS A 96 8.51 -2.03 6.76
CA HIS A 96 7.72 -1.06 5.99
C HIS A 96 6.59 -0.45 6.84
N ILE A 97 5.76 -1.26 7.49
CA ILE A 97 4.66 -0.73 8.33
C ILE A 97 5.20 0.18 9.44
N GLY A 98 6.35 -0.17 10.03
CA GLY A 98 7.05 0.67 11.02
C GLY A 98 7.47 2.03 10.45
N THR A 99 8.03 2.08 9.23
CA THR A 99 8.40 3.35 8.59
C THR A 99 7.18 4.19 8.23
N LEU A 100 6.09 3.57 7.78
CA LEU A 100 4.83 4.27 7.52
C LEU A 100 4.22 4.85 8.81
N ALA A 101 4.26 4.09 9.91
CA ALA A 101 3.77 4.54 11.21
C ALA A 101 4.59 5.72 11.74
N LEU A 102 5.92 5.65 11.65
CA LEU A 102 6.81 6.76 12.00
C LEU A 102 6.56 7.98 11.11
N GLY A 103 6.46 7.78 9.79
CA GLY A 103 6.17 8.86 8.85
C GLY A 103 4.82 9.54 9.13
N ALA A 104 3.79 8.76 9.45
CA ALA A 104 2.48 9.29 9.84
C ALA A 104 2.56 10.06 11.17
N PHE A 105 3.32 9.56 12.14
CA PHE A 105 3.54 10.24 13.43
C PHE A 105 4.23 11.60 13.25
N LEU A 106 5.29 11.66 12.41
CA LEU A 106 5.98 12.92 12.10
C LEU A 106 5.12 13.94 11.34
N LEU A 107 4.06 13.46 10.68
CA LEU A 107 3.11 14.31 9.94
C LEU A 107 1.87 14.71 10.75
N ILE A 108 1.81 14.39 12.04
CA ILE A 108 0.61 14.66 12.85
C ILE A 108 0.24 16.13 12.86
N ASP A 109 1.20 17.05 12.98
CA ASP A 109 0.92 18.49 12.97
C ASP A 109 0.61 19.04 11.57
N ALA A 110 1.14 18.39 10.53
CA ALA A 110 0.84 18.73 9.14
C ALA A 110 -0.62 18.41 8.77
N THR A 111 -1.33 17.57 9.55
CA THR A 111 -2.75 17.24 9.34
C THR A 111 -3.69 18.42 9.54
N LEU A 112 -3.23 19.51 10.20
CA LEU A 112 -4.07 20.68 10.49
C LEU A 112 -4.27 21.61 9.29
N ASN A 113 -3.51 21.43 8.21
CA ASN A 113 -3.53 22.28 7.02
C ASN A 113 -4.08 21.55 5.77
N ILE A 114 -5.15 20.77 5.92
CA ILE A 114 -5.82 20.16 4.77
C ILE A 114 -6.36 21.28 3.89
N ARG A 115 -5.88 21.35 2.65
CA ARG A 115 -6.43 22.31 1.69
C ARG A 115 -7.67 21.70 1.04
N PRO A 116 -8.73 22.49 0.81
CA PRO A 116 -9.88 22.02 0.08
C PRO A 116 -9.43 21.54 -1.29
N VAL A 117 -9.84 20.32 -1.60
CA VAL A 117 -9.65 19.66 -2.88
C VAL A 117 -10.24 20.58 -3.96
N SER A 118 -9.42 21.06 -4.91
CA SER A 118 -9.90 21.95 -5.97
C SER A 118 -10.93 21.23 -6.86
N ILE A 119 -11.71 21.99 -7.62
CA ILE A 119 -12.73 21.47 -8.57
C ILE A 119 -12.20 20.34 -9.47
N VAL A 120 -10.91 20.36 -9.82
CA VAL A 120 -10.23 19.33 -10.63
C VAL A 120 -10.26 17.93 -9.99
N MET A 121 -10.36 17.85 -8.66
CA MET A 121 -10.39 16.57 -7.92
C MET A 121 -11.77 16.22 -7.36
N SER A 122 -12.84 16.92 -7.78
CA SER A 122 -14.21 16.68 -7.32
C SER A 122 -14.67 15.22 -7.53
N PHE A 123 -14.25 14.56 -8.62
CA PHE A 123 -14.53 13.15 -8.87
C PHE A 123 -13.87 12.20 -7.84
N PHE A 124 -12.72 12.58 -7.28
CA PHE A 124 -11.96 11.78 -6.32
C PHE A 124 -12.13 12.25 -4.87
N THR A 125 -13.08 13.14 -4.60
CA THR A 125 -13.27 13.67 -3.24
C THR A 125 -13.48 12.56 -2.22
N TRP A 126 -14.27 11.54 -2.57
CA TRP A 126 -14.49 10.36 -1.73
C TRP A 126 -13.19 9.64 -1.35
N LEU A 127 -12.19 9.60 -2.23
CA LEU A 127 -10.89 8.97 -1.93
C LEU A 127 -10.18 9.70 -0.79
N TYR A 128 -10.36 11.02 -0.70
CA TYR A 128 -9.64 11.88 0.22
C TYR A 128 -10.41 12.18 1.52
N THR A 129 -11.74 12.05 1.50
CA THR A 129 -12.60 12.40 2.63
C THR A 129 -13.26 11.21 3.31
N ASP A 130 -13.49 10.11 2.59
CA ASP A 130 -14.20 8.95 3.13
C ASP A 130 -13.25 7.94 3.75
N PHE A 131 -13.18 7.95 5.09
CA PHE A 131 -12.40 6.99 5.86
C PHE A 131 -12.76 5.54 5.56
N THR A 132 -14.05 5.25 5.46
CA THR A 132 -14.58 3.90 5.23
C THR A 132 -14.12 3.39 3.87
N PHE A 133 -14.14 4.25 2.86
CA PHE A 133 -13.62 3.92 1.54
C PHE A 133 -12.14 3.52 1.61
N VAL A 134 -11.29 4.35 2.21
CA VAL A 134 -9.83 4.11 2.24
C VAL A 134 -9.50 2.83 3.00
N VAL A 135 -10.16 2.60 4.15
CA VAL A 135 -10.04 1.32 4.88
C VAL A 135 -10.48 0.15 3.99
N GLY A 136 -11.60 0.29 3.28
CA GLY A 136 -12.10 -0.73 2.39
C GLY A 136 -11.14 -1.05 1.23
N ALA A 137 -10.48 -0.04 0.67
CA ALA A 137 -9.46 -0.21 -0.36
C ALA A 137 -8.21 -0.94 0.18
N CYS A 138 -7.74 -0.58 1.38
CA CYS A 138 -6.65 -1.31 2.05
C CYS A 138 -7.02 -2.79 2.28
N LEU A 139 -8.22 -3.06 2.81
CA LEU A 139 -8.69 -4.41 3.07
C LEU A 139 -8.82 -5.22 1.78
N LEU A 140 -9.33 -4.61 0.70
CA LEU A 140 -9.39 -5.24 -0.62
C LEU A 140 -8.01 -5.70 -1.10
N LEU A 141 -6.99 -4.84 -1.02
CA LEU A 141 -5.63 -5.21 -1.43
C LEU A 141 -5.02 -6.26 -0.52
N LEU A 142 -5.33 -6.24 0.78
CA LEU A 142 -4.87 -7.25 1.73
C LEU A 142 -5.47 -8.63 1.42
N ILE A 143 -6.79 -8.73 1.26
CA ILE A 143 -7.44 -10.02 1.00
C ILE A 143 -7.15 -10.54 -0.42
N THR A 144 -6.83 -9.67 -1.38
CA THR A 144 -6.54 -10.09 -2.76
C THR A 144 -5.07 -10.39 -2.96
N TYR A 145 -4.23 -9.36 -2.98
CA TYR A 145 -2.81 -9.46 -3.34
C TYR A 145 -1.96 -9.97 -2.17
N PHE A 146 -2.09 -9.39 -0.98
CA PHE A 146 -1.25 -9.77 0.16
C PHE A 146 -1.50 -11.24 0.56
N TYR A 147 -2.75 -11.67 0.55
CA TYR A 147 -3.11 -13.06 0.80
C TYR A 147 -2.47 -14.04 -0.21
N GLU A 148 -2.47 -13.72 -1.51
CA GLU A 148 -1.79 -14.55 -2.53
C GLU A 148 -0.28 -14.61 -2.29
N LEU A 149 0.32 -13.49 -1.89
CA LEU A 149 1.74 -13.45 -1.56
C LEU A 149 2.04 -14.31 -0.33
N ILE A 150 1.21 -14.32 0.71
CA ILE A 150 1.37 -15.21 1.87
C ILE A 150 1.31 -16.68 1.44
N ILE A 151 0.28 -17.08 0.67
CA ILE A 151 0.18 -18.46 0.15
C ILE A 151 1.42 -18.81 -0.68
N PHE A 152 1.87 -17.88 -1.52
CA PHE A 152 3.07 -18.06 -2.29
C PHE A 152 4.29 -18.26 -1.38
N GLN A 153 4.54 -17.40 -0.40
CA GLN A 153 5.70 -17.55 0.51
C GLN A 153 5.65 -18.83 1.34
N LEU A 154 4.45 -19.31 1.70
CA LEU A 154 4.25 -20.58 2.40
C LEU A 154 4.58 -21.81 1.53
N SER A 155 4.32 -21.72 0.23
CA SER A 155 4.53 -22.81 -0.74
C SER A 155 5.79 -22.64 -1.59
N ARG A 156 6.51 -21.53 -1.42
CA ARG A 156 7.64 -21.10 -2.25
C ARG A 156 8.78 -22.11 -2.17
N LYS A 157 9.36 -22.39 -3.33
CA LYS A 157 10.64 -23.10 -3.47
C LYS A 157 11.68 -22.15 -4.04
N LYS A 158 12.96 -22.51 -3.89
CA LYS A 158 14.05 -21.73 -4.50
C LYS A 158 13.82 -21.62 -6.01
N ASN A 159 14.08 -20.44 -6.58
CA ASN A 159 13.89 -20.13 -8.00
C ASN A 159 12.45 -20.19 -8.56
N THR A 160 11.42 -20.29 -7.71
CA THR A 160 10.03 -20.13 -8.18
C THR A 160 9.65 -18.65 -8.30
N VAL A 161 8.94 -18.31 -9.39
CA VAL A 161 8.43 -16.97 -9.63
C VAL A 161 6.97 -16.90 -9.18
N PHE A 162 6.58 -15.81 -8.51
CA PHE A 162 5.20 -15.55 -8.13
C PHE A 162 4.31 -15.44 -9.38
N LYS A 163 3.17 -16.15 -9.35
CA LYS A 163 2.13 -16.09 -10.38
C LYS A 163 0.79 -15.89 -9.66
N PRO A 164 0.15 -14.71 -9.78
CA PRO A 164 -1.13 -14.45 -9.13
C PRO A 164 -2.21 -15.41 -9.62
N ASN A 165 -2.99 -15.99 -8.71
CA ASN A 165 -4.21 -16.71 -9.08
C ASN A 165 -5.36 -15.70 -9.30
N PHE A 166 -5.44 -15.14 -10.51
CA PHE A 166 -6.45 -14.13 -10.85
C PHE A 166 -7.90 -14.60 -10.65
N TRP A 167 -8.16 -15.91 -10.80
CA TRP A 167 -9.50 -16.45 -10.54
C TRP A 167 -9.86 -16.41 -9.06
N ALA A 168 -8.97 -16.89 -8.19
CA ALA A 168 -9.18 -16.83 -6.75
C ALA A 168 -9.24 -15.38 -6.25
N MET A 169 -8.41 -14.49 -6.81
CA MET A 169 -8.48 -13.06 -6.53
C MET A 169 -9.84 -12.47 -6.94
N ALA A 170 -10.34 -12.78 -8.14
CA ALA A 170 -11.64 -12.30 -8.62
C ALA A 170 -12.79 -12.75 -7.70
N GLN A 171 -12.77 -14.00 -7.24
CA GLN A 171 -13.75 -14.49 -6.26
C GLN A 171 -13.71 -13.67 -4.96
N ARG A 172 -12.51 -13.37 -4.43
CA ARG A 172 -12.37 -12.54 -3.22
C ARG A 172 -12.79 -11.09 -3.45
N ILE A 173 -12.54 -10.52 -4.63
CA ILE A 173 -13.03 -9.19 -5.02
C ILE A 173 -14.56 -9.15 -4.99
N ILE A 174 -15.22 -10.16 -5.59
CA ILE A 174 -16.69 -10.22 -5.63
C ILE A 174 -17.27 -10.35 -4.22
N VAL A 175 -16.76 -11.31 -3.42
CA VAL A 175 -17.22 -11.51 -2.04
C VAL A 175 -17.03 -10.24 -1.22
N TRP A 176 -15.87 -9.60 -1.33
CA TRP A 176 -15.60 -8.33 -0.66
C TRP A 176 -16.54 -7.22 -1.10
N GLY A 177 -16.76 -7.07 -2.40
CA GLY A 177 -17.65 -6.04 -2.94
C GLY A 177 -19.08 -6.19 -2.42
N VAL A 178 -19.59 -7.42 -2.34
CA VAL A 178 -20.91 -7.71 -1.75
C VAL A 178 -20.93 -7.37 -0.26
N LEU A 179 -19.96 -7.86 0.52
CA LEU A 179 -19.93 -7.62 1.97
C LEU A 179 -19.76 -6.14 2.31
N PHE A 180 -18.87 -5.44 1.59
CA PHE A 180 -18.63 -4.02 1.76
C PHE A 180 -19.86 -3.20 1.34
N GLY A 181 -20.52 -3.56 0.24
CA GLY A 181 -21.77 -2.93 -0.18
C GLY A 181 -22.90 -3.09 0.85
N LEU A 182 -23.08 -4.29 1.41
CA LEU A 182 -24.04 -4.54 2.48
C LEU A 182 -23.71 -3.73 3.74
N TYR A 183 -22.43 -3.64 4.12
CA TYR A 183 -21.98 -2.82 5.24
C TYR A 183 -22.34 -1.34 5.05
N LEU A 184 -22.11 -0.78 3.85
CA LEU A 184 -22.48 0.60 3.53
C LEU A 184 -24.00 0.80 3.59
N MET A 185 -24.79 -0.14 3.07
CA MET A 185 -26.26 -0.07 3.11
C MET A 185 -26.81 -0.09 4.54
N LEU A 186 -26.29 -0.97 5.40
CA LEU A 186 -26.69 -1.04 6.81
C LEU A 186 -26.31 0.23 7.57
N GLY A 187 -25.14 0.82 7.27
CA GLY A 187 -24.72 2.10 7.83
C GLY A 187 -25.70 3.22 7.49
N VAL A 188 -26.10 3.33 6.21
CA VAL A 188 -27.09 4.32 5.76
C VAL A 188 -28.46 4.07 6.42
N TYR A 189 -28.91 2.82 6.48
CA TYR A 189 -30.18 2.46 7.13
C TYR A 189 -30.22 2.90 8.60
N ASN A 190 -29.15 2.66 9.36
CA ASN A 190 -29.09 3.06 10.77
C ASN A 190 -29.12 4.58 10.97
N ILE A 191 -28.52 5.36 10.06
CA ILE A 191 -28.58 6.83 10.13
C ILE A 191 -29.99 7.33 9.84
N VAL A 192 -30.68 6.74 8.86
CA VAL A 192 -32.05 7.14 8.48
C VAL A 192 -33.11 6.66 9.47
N ALA A 193 -32.93 5.49 10.08
CA ALA A 193 -33.91 4.89 10.99
C ALA A 193 -33.87 5.48 12.41
N PHE A 194 -32.75 6.09 12.81
CA PHE A 194 -32.53 6.57 14.18
C PHE A 194 -32.00 8.01 14.28
N GLY A 195 -31.89 8.74 13.18
CA GLY A 195 -31.47 10.15 13.12
C GLY A 195 -32.62 11.07 12.74
#